data_AF-A0A9E1YBP9-F1
#
_entry.id   AF-A0A9E1YBP9-F1
#
_cell.length_a   1.000
_cell.length_b   1.000
_cell.length_c   1.000
_cell.angle_alpha   90.00
_cell.angle_beta   90.00
_cell.angle_gamma   90.00
#
_symmetry.space_group_name_H-M   'P 1'
#
loop_
_entity.id
_entity.type
_entity.pdbx_description
1 polymer ?
#
loop_
_entity_poly.entity_id
_entity_poly.type
_entity_poly.pdbx_seq_one_letter_code
_entity_poly.pdbx_strand_id
1 'polypeptide(L)'
;MKRLILMLALSIGASTANANEFGVSPVTYQIGDQGPAGGIVFYISPDGSSGMEAASHDVLDSAGNSLTARWGCYGIDIPQASEIKIGTGRANTAAIITRCKRKGITAALLASQYKWQNGQTDGFLPSKDELHQLYLHRDVVGGFANGFYRSSSESDTYYAWSQSFSGGYQNYGGKNSSYLVRAVRAF
;
A
#
# COMPACT_ATOMS: atom_id res chain seq x y z
N MET A 1 -52.07 -17.44 56.01
CA MET A 1 -50.92 -16.50 55.95
C MET A 1 -50.31 -16.55 54.56
N LYS A 2 -49.94 -15.38 54.03
CA LYS A 2 -49.30 -15.05 52.73
C LYS A 2 -50.24 -14.56 51.63
N ARG A 3 -50.38 -13.23 51.60
CA ARG A 3 -50.72 -12.42 50.44
C ARG A 3 -49.62 -12.60 49.38
N LEU A 4 -49.99 -12.78 48.12
CA LEU A 4 -49.11 -12.50 46.99
C LEU A 4 -49.89 -11.67 45.97
N ILE A 5 -49.52 -10.39 45.91
CA ILE A 5 -49.86 -9.41 44.89
C ILE A 5 -48.74 -9.49 43.83
N LEU A 6 -48.97 -8.87 42.65
CA LEU A 6 -48.03 -8.47 41.58
C LEU A 6 -47.86 -9.50 40.44
N MET A 7 -47.89 -9.17 39.15
CA MET A 7 -47.88 -7.89 38.41
C MET A 7 -48.73 -8.02 37.13
N LEU A 8 -49.45 -6.96 36.77
CA LEU A 8 -49.98 -6.76 35.43
C LEU A 8 -48.79 -6.47 34.50
N ALA A 9 -48.49 -7.37 33.56
CA ALA A 9 -47.52 -7.08 32.50
C ALA A 9 -48.22 -6.29 31.39
N LEU A 10 -47.88 -5.00 31.29
CA LEU A 10 -48.26 -4.14 30.18
C LEU A 10 -47.46 -4.57 28.95
N SER A 11 -48.11 -5.17 27.94
CA SER A 11 -47.46 -5.50 26.68
C SER A 11 -47.24 -4.21 25.88
N ILE A 12 -46.05 -3.64 25.96
CA ILE A 12 -45.60 -2.60 25.02
C ILE A 12 -45.27 -3.32 23.71
N GLY A 13 -46.08 -3.09 22.67
CA GLY A 13 -45.74 -3.52 21.32
C GLY A 13 -44.43 -2.88 20.90
N ALA A 14 -43.40 -3.69 20.67
CA ALA A 14 -42.19 -3.24 20.02
C ALA A 14 -42.52 -2.93 18.56
N SER A 15 -42.69 -1.63 18.27
CA SER A 15 -42.71 -1.13 16.90
C SER A 15 -41.36 -1.48 16.27
N THR A 16 -41.37 -2.37 15.28
CA THR A 16 -40.20 -2.59 14.43
C THR A 16 -39.97 -1.31 13.63
N ALA A 17 -39.01 -0.52 14.08
CA ALA A 17 -38.49 0.58 13.28
C ALA A 17 -37.86 -0.02 12.02
N ASN A 18 -38.60 0.02 10.90
CA ASN A 18 -38.03 -0.13 9.57
C ASN A 18 -37.10 1.07 9.34
N ALA A 19 -35.80 0.85 9.47
CA ALA A 19 -34.80 1.80 9.01
C ALA A 19 -34.80 1.76 7.48
N ASN A 20 -35.53 2.69 6.87
CA ASN A 20 -35.38 3.01 5.46
C ASN A 20 -33.96 3.53 5.19
N GLU A 21 -33.14 2.63 4.68
CA GLU A 21 -32.41 2.78 3.42
C GLU A 21 -31.76 4.14 3.13
N PHE A 22 -30.55 4.32 3.65
CA PHE A 22 -29.44 4.68 2.76
C PHE A 22 -28.69 3.40 2.44
N GLY A 23 -29.22 2.65 1.47
CA GLY A 23 -28.59 1.46 0.91
C GLY A 23 -27.33 1.83 0.14
N VAL A 24 -26.28 2.24 0.85
CA VAL A 24 -24.93 2.22 0.29
C VAL A 24 -24.55 0.75 0.27
N SER A 25 -24.73 0.12 -0.89
CA SER A 25 -24.13 -1.19 -1.14
C SER A 25 -22.64 -1.07 -0.83
N PRO A 26 -22.02 -2.03 -0.12
CA PRO A 26 -20.58 -1.99 0.11
C PRO A 26 -19.88 -1.85 -1.25
N VAL A 27 -19.13 -0.75 -1.43
CA VAL A 27 -18.33 -0.58 -2.63
C VAL A 27 -17.29 -1.69 -2.61
N THR A 28 -17.48 -2.67 -3.49
CA THR A 28 -16.53 -3.75 -3.69
C THR A 28 -15.60 -3.31 -4.81
N TYR A 29 -14.30 -3.23 -4.53
CA TYR A 29 -13.30 -2.86 -5.52
C TYR A 29 -12.83 -4.07 -6.32
N GLN A 30 -12.57 -3.85 -7.60
CA GLN A 30 -11.93 -4.78 -8.53
C GLN A 30 -10.57 -4.24 -8.96
N ILE A 31 -9.71 -5.12 -9.48
CA ILE A 31 -8.44 -4.72 -10.08
C ILE A 31 -8.73 -3.80 -11.27
N GLY A 32 -8.11 -2.62 -11.28
CA GLY A 32 -8.30 -1.58 -12.28
C GLY A 32 -9.29 -0.48 -11.89
N ASP A 33 -10.06 -0.67 -10.83
CA ASP A 33 -10.92 0.39 -10.32
C ASP A 33 -10.09 1.55 -9.76
N GLN A 34 -10.67 2.75 -9.80
CA GLN A 34 -10.16 3.85 -9.00
C GLN A 34 -10.42 3.54 -7.52
N GLY A 35 -9.36 3.42 -6.75
CA GLY A 35 -9.40 3.11 -5.33
C GLY A 35 -9.82 4.30 -4.47
N PRO A 36 -9.99 4.09 -3.15
CA PRO A 36 -10.53 5.09 -2.24
C PRO A 36 -9.67 6.35 -2.08
N ALA A 37 -8.38 6.29 -2.42
CA ALA A 37 -7.50 7.47 -2.42
C ALA A 37 -7.24 8.05 -3.81
N GLY A 38 -7.93 7.55 -4.83
CA GLY A 38 -7.80 7.98 -6.22
C GLY A 38 -6.65 7.32 -6.98
N GLY A 39 -6.03 6.29 -6.40
CA GLY A 39 -5.11 5.41 -7.10
C GLY A 39 -5.83 4.36 -7.94
N ILE A 40 -5.07 3.45 -8.54
CA ILE A 40 -5.64 2.30 -9.28
C ILE A 40 -5.41 1.02 -8.47
N VAL A 41 -6.49 0.29 -8.21
CA VAL A 41 -6.46 -0.97 -7.48
C VAL A 41 -5.68 -2.02 -8.28
N PHE A 42 -4.67 -2.62 -7.65
CA PHE A 42 -3.83 -3.65 -8.29
C PHE A 42 -3.80 -4.97 -7.52
N TYR A 43 -4.39 -5.00 -6.33
CA TYR A 43 -4.48 -6.19 -5.51
C TYR A 43 -5.75 -6.13 -4.65
N ILE A 44 -6.42 -7.27 -4.55
CA ILE A 44 -7.51 -7.55 -3.61
C ILE A 44 -7.15 -8.85 -2.89
N SER A 45 -7.30 -8.90 -1.57
CA SER A 45 -7.03 -10.11 -0.81
C SER A 45 -7.96 -11.25 -1.23
N PRO A 46 -7.54 -12.53 -1.09
CA PRO A 46 -8.36 -13.66 -1.53
C PRO A 46 -9.76 -13.72 -0.91
N ASP A 47 -9.91 -13.20 0.31
CA ASP A 47 -11.19 -13.09 1.03
C ASP A 47 -11.96 -11.80 0.73
N GLY A 48 -11.41 -10.90 -0.10
CA GLY A 48 -11.99 -9.61 -0.45
C GLY A 48 -12.02 -8.58 0.69
N SER A 49 -11.38 -8.86 1.83
CA SER A 49 -11.46 -8.00 3.02
C SER A 49 -10.52 -6.78 2.98
N SER A 50 -9.53 -6.79 2.10
CA SER A 50 -8.54 -5.73 1.96
C SER A 50 -8.09 -5.56 0.51
N GLY A 51 -7.55 -4.39 0.19
CA GLY A 51 -6.99 -4.11 -1.13
C GLY A 51 -5.75 -3.24 -1.07
N MET A 52 -5.09 -3.12 -2.23
CA MET A 52 -4.05 -2.12 -2.43
C MET A 52 -4.27 -1.38 -3.75
N GLU A 53 -4.01 -0.08 -3.69
CA GLU A 53 -4.01 0.81 -4.86
C GLU A 53 -2.62 1.42 -5.05
N ALA A 54 -2.26 1.63 -6.31
CA ALA A 54 -1.02 2.27 -6.72
C ALA A 54 -1.29 3.70 -7.16
N ALA A 55 -0.31 4.58 -6.97
CA ALA A 55 -0.33 5.91 -7.58
C ALA A 55 -0.50 5.77 -9.11
N SER A 56 -1.21 6.71 -9.74
CA SER A 56 -1.43 6.68 -11.20
C SER A 56 -0.20 7.06 -12.03
N HIS A 57 0.84 7.59 -11.38
CA HIS A 57 2.13 7.92 -11.97
C HIS A 57 3.27 7.62 -10.98
N ASP A 58 4.50 7.58 -11.50
CA ASP A 58 5.70 7.49 -10.66
C ASP A 58 5.78 8.69 -9.71
N VAL A 59 6.57 8.60 -8.65
CA VAL A 59 6.90 9.82 -7.89
C VAL A 59 7.70 10.75 -8.81
N LEU A 60 7.20 11.98 -9.02
CA LEU A 60 7.76 12.92 -9.99
C LEU A 60 8.58 14.03 -9.31
N ASP A 61 9.53 14.60 -10.05
CA ASP A 61 10.20 15.84 -9.67
C ASP A 61 9.31 17.08 -9.94
N SER A 62 9.79 18.27 -9.60
CA SER A 62 9.05 19.52 -9.82
C SER A 62 8.83 19.87 -11.30
N ALA A 63 9.51 19.20 -12.22
CA ALA A 63 9.36 19.35 -13.66
C ALA A 63 8.48 18.24 -14.27
N GLY A 64 7.94 17.33 -13.47
CA GLY A 64 7.08 16.24 -13.91
C GLY A 64 7.82 15.00 -14.42
N ASN A 65 9.14 14.88 -14.21
CA ASN A 65 9.89 13.70 -14.62
C ASN A 65 9.89 12.64 -13.51
N SER A 66 9.85 11.36 -13.87
CA SER A 66 9.97 10.25 -12.91
C SER A 66 11.28 10.35 -12.11
N LEU A 67 11.16 10.38 -10.79
CA LEU A 67 12.30 10.34 -9.90
C LEU A 67 12.86 8.93 -9.79
N THR A 68 14.19 8.86 -9.67
CA THR A 68 14.88 7.66 -9.20
C THR A 68 15.52 7.93 -7.86
N ALA A 69 15.51 6.94 -6.98
CA ALA A 69 16.09 7.09 -5.66
C ALA A 69 16.78 5.81 -5.19
N ARG A 70 17.78 6.02 -4.33
CA ARG A 70 18.43 4.96 -3.57
C ARG A 70 17.44 4.33 -2.62
N TRP A 71 17.58 3.03 -2.37
CA TRP A 71 16.65 2.27 -1.52
C TRP A 71 16.46 2.90 -0.14
N GLY A 72 17.59 3.15 0.51
CA GLY A 72 17.71 3.60 1.89
C GLY A 72 19.17 3.92 2.17
N CYS A 73 19.79 3.17 3.07
CA CYS A 73 21.17 3.34 3.50
C CYS A 73 22.00 2.12 3.11
N TYR A 74 23.03 2.36 2.31
CA TYR A 74 23.99 1.34 1.88
C TYR A 74 24.97 1.01 3.00
N GLY A 75 25.32 -0.26 3.17
CA GLY A 75 26.24 -0.72 4.21
C GLY A 75 25.62 -0.83 5.60
N ILE A 76 24.28 -0.76 5.68
CA ILE A 76 23.52 -0.96 6.91
C ILE A 76 22.52 -2.08 6.66
N ASP A 77 22.55 -3.07 7.54
CA ASP A 77 21.60 -4.17 7.58
C ASP A 77 20.33 -3.73 8.32
N ILE A 78 19.17 -4.01 7.74
CA ILE A 78 17.85 -3.69 8.29
C ILE A 78 16.99 -4.97 8.21
N PRO A 79 17.22 -5.96 9.09
CA PRO A 79 16.48 -7.22 9.07
C PRO A 79 14.96 -7.03 9.11
N GLN A 80 14.47 -5.96 9.76
CA GLN A 80 13.05 -5.62 9.82
C GLN A 80 12.45 -5.21 8.47
N ALA A 81 13.26 -4.99 7.45
CA ALA A 81 12.85 -4.71 6.09
C ALA A 81 13.12 -5.89 5.13
N SER A 82 13.50 -7.08 5.63
CA SER A 82 13.81 -8.25 4.79
C SER A 82 12.57 -9.04 4.34
N GLU A 83 11.40 -8.77 4.90
CA GLU A 83 10.16 -9.45 4.55
C GLU A 83 9.78 -9.19 3.09
N ILE A 84 9.38 -10.24 2.37
CA ILE A 84 9.07 -10.17 0.93
C ILE A 84 7.58 -10.21 0.62
N LYS A 85 6.76 -10.68 1.56
CA LYS A 85 5.38 -11.09 1.31
C LYS A 85 4.45 -9.90 1.07
N ILE A 86 3.30 -10.21 0.49
CA ILE A 86 2.16 -9.29 0.40
C ILE A 86 1.75 -8.84 1.81
N GLY A 87 1.51 -7.55 2.00
CA GLY A 87 1.14 -6.91 3.27
C GLY A 87 2.33 -6.39 4.09
N THR A 88 3.58 -6.61 3.65
CA THR A 88 4.78 -6.26 4.43
C THR A 88 5.43 -4.95 4.01
N GLY A 89 5.06 -4.38 2.85
CA GLY A 89 5.72 -3.19 2.31
C GLY A 89 5.65 -1.97 3.23
N ARG A 90 4.52 -1.80 3.93
CA ARG A 90 4.32 -0.72 4.91
C ARG A 90 5.32 -0.81 6.07
N ALA A 91 5.45 -1.99 6.67
CA ALA A 91 6.36 -2.23 7.80
C ALA A 91 7.83 -2.09 7.38
N ASN A 92 8.20 -2.66 6.23
CA ASN A 92 9.55 -2.52 5.67
C ASN A 92 9.91 -1.05 5.42
N THR A 93 9.00 -0.29 4.79
CA THR A 93 9.20 1.14 4.49
C THR A 93 9.44 1.93 5.78
N ALA A 94 8.64 1.69 6.83
CA ALA A 94 8.82 2.35 8.12
C ALA A 94 10.17 1.99 8.76
N ALA A 95 10.60 0.73 8.68
CA ALA A 95 11.90 0.29 9.19
C ALA A 95 13.07 0.99 8.47
N ILE A 96 13.00 1.09 7.13
CA ILE A 96 14.02 1.79 6.32
C ILE A 96 14.12 3.25 6.75
N ILE A 97 12.99 3.98 6.81
CA ILE A 97 12.96 5.40 7.20
C ILE A 97 13.52 5.59 8.62
N THR A 98 13.18 4.70 9.55
CA THR A 98 13.63 4.79 10.95
C THR A 98 15.13 4.54 11.10
N ARG A 99 15.67 3.54 10.38
CA ARG A 99 17.07 3.13 10.55
C ARG A 99 18.03 3.95 9.70
N CYS A 100 17.62 4.32 8.50
CA CYS A 100 18.39 5.20 7.65
C CYS A 100 18.19 6.65 8.11
N LYS A 101 18.85 7.05 9.20
CA LYS A 101 18.89 8.44 9.73
C LYS A 101 19.54 9.47 8.77
N ARG A 102 19.59 9.16 7.47
CA ARG A 102 20.23 9.94 6.43
C ARG A 102 19.35 11.14 6.10
N LYS A 103 19.92 12.35 6.11
CA LYS A 103 19.30 13.52 5.48
C LYS A 103 19.40 13.34 3.96
N GLY A 104 18.28 13.05 3.31
CA GLY A 104 18.20 12.92 1.85
C GLY A 104 17.03 12.07 1.37
N ILE A 105 16.77 12.16 0.08
CA ILE A 105 15.65 11.48 -0.58
C ILE A 105 16.00 10.00 -0.78
N THR A 106 15.23 9.10 -0.15
CA THR A 106 15.28 7.64 -0.37
C THR A 106 13.99 7.18 -1.06
N ALA A 107 14.02 6.01 -1.70
CA ALA A 107 12.83 5.43 -2.33
C ALA A 107 11.71 5.18 -1.31
N ALA A 108 12.07 4.68 -0.12
CA ALA A 108 11.13 4.51 0.99
C ALA A 108 10.48 5.85 1.40
N LEU A 109 11.29 6.91 1.52
CA LEU A 109 10.80 8.23 1.92
C LEU A 109 9.93 8.87 0.83
N LEU A 110 10.31 8.75 -0.45
CA LEU A 110 9.51 9.25 -1.58
C LEU A 110 8.13 8.60 -1.61
N ALA A 111 8.09 7.27 -1.51
CA ALA A 111 6.83 6.54 -1.51
C ALA A 111 5.96 6.89 -0.29
N SER A 112 6.57 7.07 0.89
CA SER A 112 5.84 7.44 2.10
C SER A 112 5.32 8.88 2.12
N GLN A 113 5.92 9.78 1.34
CA GLN A 113 5.50 11.18 1.27
C GLN A 113 4.57 11.46 0.09
N TYR A 114 4.24 10.45 -0.71
CA TYR A 114 3.30 10.60 -1.82
C TYR A 114 1.94 11.08 -1.30
N LYS A 115 1.42 12.14 -1.92
CA LYS A 115 0.13 12.74 -1.59
C LYS A 115 -0.92 12.19 -2.55
N TRP A 116 -1.90 11.49 -2.00
CA TRP A 116 -3.01 10.93 -2.74
C TRP A 116 -4.07 12.00 -3.04
N GLN A 117 -4.96 11.74 -4.00
CA GLN A 117 -5.93 12.73 -4.47
C GLN A 117 -6.90 13.17 -3.36
N ASN A 118 -7.23 12.25 -2.44
CA ASN A 118 -8.06 12.53 -1.28
C ASN A 118 -7.29 13.17 -0.09
N GLY A 119 -6.00 13.49 -0.26
CA GLY A 119 -5.15 14.11 0.76
C GLY A 119 -4.47 13.13 1.72
N GLN A 120 -4.67 11.81 1.60
CA GLN A 120 -3.95 10.82 2.40
C GLN A 120 -2.43 10.84 2.10
N THR A 121 -1.62 10.42 3.07
CA THR A 121 -0.14 10.45 3.03
C THR A 121 0.52 9.22 3.65
N ASP A 122 -0.22 8.13 3.78
CA ASP A 122 0.24 6.85 4.32
C ASP A 122 0.62 5.86 3.21
N GLY A 123 1.13 6.38 2.09
CA GLY A 123 1.75 5.54 1.06
C GLY A 123 2.98 4.81 1.60
N PHE A 124 3.46 3.81 0.87
CA PHE A 124 4.68 3.08 1.17
C PHE A 124 5.31 2.50 -0.08
N LEU A 125 6.57 2.08 0.03
CA LEU A 125 7.29 1.39 -1.03
C LEU A 125 6.91 -0.10 -0.98
N PRO A 126 6.45 -0.71 -2.09
CA PRO A 126 5.92 -2.07 -2.07
C PRO A 126 7.00 -3.10 -1.72
N SER A 127 6.63 -4.15 -0.97
CA SER A 127 7.48 -5.33 -0.77
C SER A 127 7.74 -6.04 -2.09
N LYS A 128 8.62 -7.05 -2.09
CA LYS A 128 9.01 -7.76 -3.31
C LYS A 128 7.80 -8.40 -4.00
N ASP A 129 6.92 -9.05 -3.25
CA ASP A 129 5.77 -9.74 -3.83
C ASP A 129 4.63 -8.76 -4.17
N GLU A 130 4.49 -7.66 -3.43
CA GLU A 130 3.57 -6.55 -3.78
C GLU A 130 3.98 -5.88 -5.10
N LEU A 131 5.28 -5.64 -5.28
CA LEU A 131 5.81 -5.08 -6.52
C LEU A 131 5.60 -6.03 -7.70
N HIS A 132 5.64 -7.35 -7.44
CA HIS A 132 5.32 -8.34 -8.45
C HIS A 132 3.85 -8.31 -8.86
N GLN A 133 2.91 -8.22 -7.92
CA GLN A 133 1.48 -8.01 -8.23
C GLN A 133 1.27 -6.74 -9.05
N LEU A 134 1.95 -5.65 -8.67
CA LEU A 134 1.89 -4.41 -9.41
C LEU A 134 2.40 -4.54 -10.85
N TYR A 135 3.47 -5.30 -11.08
CA TYR A 135 3.98 -5.60 -12.42
C TYR A 135 2.99 -6.43 -13.26
N LEU A 136 2.35 -7.43 -12.66
CA LEU A 136 1.36 -8.27 -13.34
C LEU A 136 0.17 -7.45 -13.84
N HIS A 137 -0.19 -6.39 -13.11
CA HIS A 137 -1.28 -5.48 -13.44
C HIS A 137 -0.82 -4.12 -13.98
N ARG A 138 0.45 -3.99 -14.40
CA ARG A 138 1.04 -2.70 -14.80
C ARG A 138 0.33 -2.05 -15.98
N ASP A 139 -0.23 -2.85 -16.89
CA ASP A 139 -0.92 -2.35 -18.08
C ASP A 139 -2.30 -1.77 -17.71
N VAL A 140 -2.91 -2.27 -16.64
CA VAL A 140 -4.17 -1.76 -16.08
C VAL A 140 -3.92 -0.52 -15.21
N VAL A 141 -2.88 -0.55 -14.37
CA VAL A 141 -2.53 0.58 -13.50
C VAL A 141 -1.97 1.77 -14.30
N GLY A 142 -1.14 1.50 -15.30
CA GLY A 142 -0.59 2.50 -16.22
C GLY A 142 0.45 3.45 -15.61
N GLY A 143 0.94 4.33 -16.49
CA GLY A 143 1.85 5.42 -16.13
C GLY A 143 3.27 4.99 -15.72
N PHE A 144 3.68 3.75 -16.01
CA PHE A 144 5.03 3.26 -15.69
C PHE A 144 6.04 3.66 -16.76
N ALA A 145 7.22 4.07 -16.33
CA ALA A 145 8.39 4.18 -17.20
C ALA A 145 9.04 2.81 -17.42
N ASN A 146 9.75 2.67 -18.54
CA ASN A 146 10.58 1.50 -18.81
C ASN A 146 11.82 1.54 -17.92
N GLY A 147 11.90 0.65 -16.94
CA GLY A 147 13.06 0.56 -16.07
C GLY A 147 12.87 -0.35 -14.86
N PHE A 148 13.81 -0.27 -13.93
CA PHE A 148 13.72 -0.98 -12.65
C PHE A 148 12.98 -0.14 -11.63
N TYR A 149 12.05 -0.79 -10.94
CA TYR A 149 11.32 -0.25 -9.80
C TYR A 149 11.87 -0.83 -8.51
N ARG A 150 11.94 0.00 -7.48
CA ARG A 150 12.48 -0.40 -6.18
C ARG A 150 11.43 -1.10 -5.33
N SER A 151 11.83 -2.19 -4.67
CA SER A 151 11.06 -2.82 -3.58
C SER A 151 11.55 -2.32 -2.22
N SER A 152 10.71 -2.35 -1.20
CA SER A 152 11.09 -2.16 0.21
C SER A 152 11.73 -3.39 0.85
N SER A 153 11.78 -4.53 0.16
CA SER A 153 12.40 -5.74 0.70
C SER A 153 13.93 -5.70 0.57
N GLU A 154 14.61 -5.83 1.70
CA GLU A 154 16.06 -5.99 1.81
C GLU A 154 16.49 -7.38 1.33
N SER A 155 17.66 -7.47 0.70
CA SER A 155 18.31 -8.76 0.42
C SER A 155 19.42 -9.04 1.41
N ASP A 156 20.27 -8.02 1.67
CA ASP A 156 21.33 -8.05 2.67
C ASP A 156 21.77 -6.62 2.99
N THR A 157 22.89 -6.47 3.70
CA THR A 157 23.50 -5.20 4.10
C THR A 157 23.78 -4.22 2.93
N TYR A 158 24.02 -4.72 1.71
CA TYR A 158 24.41 -3.93 0.53
C TYR A 158 23.37 -3.92 -0.59
N TYR A 159 22.49 -4.92 -0.67
CA TYR A 159 21.55 -5.12 -1.77
C TYR A 159 20.09 -5.09 -1.30
N ALA A 160 19.18 -4.67 -2.19
CA ALA A 160 17.75 -4.80 -1.98
C ALA A 160 17.04 -5.13 -3.29
N TRP A 161 15.83 -5.68 -3.17
CA TRP A 161 15.06 -6.17 -4.30
C TRP A 161 14.54 -5.03 -5.20
N SER A 162 14.38 -5.38 -6.47
CA SER A 162 13.85 -4.54 -7.53
C SER A 162 13.21 -5.41 -8.62
N GLN A 163 12.41 -4.79 -9.48
CA GLN A 163 11.77 -5.48 -10.59
C GLN A 163 11.85 -4.66 -11.86
N SER A 164 12.18 -5.33 -12.97
CA SER A 164 12.12 -4.72 -14.29
C SER A 164 10.67 -4.60 -14.75
N PHE A 165 10.21 -3.39 -15.08
CA PHE A 165 8.89 -3.17 -15.69
C PHE A 165 8.93 -3.27 -17.21
N SER A 166 10.11 -3.47 -17.80
CA SER A 166 10.28 -3.78 -19.23
C SER A 166 10.24 -5.27 -19.54
N GLY A 167 10.66 -6.13 -18.59
CA GLY A 167 10.74 -7.58 -18.81
C GLY A 167 10.27 -8.46 -17.65
N GLY A 168 9.82 -7.87 -16.53
CA GLY A 168 9.15 -8.57 -15.44
C GLY A 168 10.01 -9.32 -14.44
N TYR A 169 11.26 -9.62 -14.77
CA TYR A 169 12.16 -10.32 -13.86
C TYR A 169 12.49 -9.46 -12.64
N GLN A 170 12.64 -10.14 -11.50
CA GLN A 170 13.10 -9.54 -10.26
C GLN A 170 14.59 -9.78 -10.08
N ASN A 171 15.29 -8.78 -9.56
CA ASN A 171 16.71 -8.86 -9.23
C ASN A 171 17.01 -7.97 -8.02
N TYR A 172 18.13 -8.20 -7.37
CA TYR A 172 18.64 -7.31 -6.34
C TYR A 172 19.68 -6.37 -6.93
N GLY A 173 19.60 -5.10 -6.54
CA GLY A 173 20.56 -4.06 -6.92
C GLY A 173 21.10 -3.37 -5.68
N GLY A 174 22.30 -2.80 -5.80
CA GLY A 174 22.94 -2.10 -4.69
C GLY A 174 22.01 -1.05 -4.08
N LYS A 175 21.97 -0.93 -2.76
CA LYS A 175 21.14 0.07 -2.05
C LYS A 175 21.51 1.51 -2.42
N ASN A 176 22.71 1.71 -2.96
CA ASN A 176 23.21 2.98 -3.49
C ASN A 176 22.88 3.22 -4.97
N SER A 177 22.25 2.27 -5.67
CA SER A 177 21.74 2.46 -7.03
C SER A 177 20.36 3.12 -6.99
N SER A 178 20.12 4.06 -7.90
CA SER A 178 18.85 4.76 -8.00
C SER A 178 17.92 4.06 -8.97
N TYR A 179 16.71 3.72 -8.52
CA TYR A 179 15.66 3.09 -9.32
C TYR A 179 14.34 3.85 -9.18
N LEU A 180 13.42 3.61 -10.10
CA LEU A 180 12.10 4.24 -10.14
C LEU A 180 11.28 3.88 -8.89
N VAL A 181 10.38 4.78 -8.52
CA VAL A 181 9.55 4.66 -7.32
C VAL A 181 8.09 4.79 -7.69
N ARG A 182 7.31 3.76 -7.36
CA ARG A 182 5.85 3.82 -7.37
C ARG A 182 5.35 3.68 -5.95
N ALA A 183 4.60 4.67 -5.49
CA ALA A 183 3.93 4.61 -4.19
C ALA A 183 2.69 3.70 -4.30
N VAL A 184 2.50 2.87 -3.28
CA VAL A 184 1.29 2.08 -3.08
C VAL A 184 0.71 2.35 -1.70
N ARG A 185 -0.56 2.00 -1.49
CA ARG A 185 -1.20 2.04 -0.18
C ARG A 185 -2.16 0.86 -0.04
N ALA A 186 -2.46 0.49 1.20
CA ALA A 186 -3.48 -0.50 1.54
C ALA A 186 -4.75 0.19 2.03
N PHE A 187 -5.91 -0.42 1.78
CA PHE A 187 -7.22 0.01 2.23
C PHE A 187 -8.09 -1.18 2.65
#